data_AF-A0AAJ0SD83-F1
#
_entry.id   AF-A0AAJ0SD83-F1
#
_cell.length_a   1.000
_cell.length_b   1.000
_cell.length_c   1.000
_cell.angle_alpha   90.00
_cell.angle_beta   90.00
_cell.angle_gamma   90.00
#
_symmetry.space_group_name_H-M   'P 1'
#
loop_
_entity.id
_entity.type
_entity.pdbx_description
1 polymer ?
#
loop_
_entity_poly.entity_id
_entity_poly.type
_entity_poly.pdbx_seq_one_letter_code
_entity_poly.pdbx_strand_id
1 'polypeptide(L)'
;MTNFTKMGLVVALFLTTIFTYAIDGKGDYILNIKTGNGKVISFTLHNVEKSVFSIYDENHNLVYTGASATDKLEISKTLSLEAFPAGTYTLEVNENGKVAKHEIAVSAKKSKTIKLDESVNESPGFRR
;
A
#
# COMPACT_ATOMS: atom_id res chain seq x y z
N MET A 1 -1.09 29.46 37.04
CA MET A 1 -0.01 28.91 36.19
C MET A 1 -0.44 27.52 35.79
N THR A 2 -0.97 27.34 34.57
CA THR A 2 -1.33 26.03 34.03
C THR A 2 -0.80 25.95 32.60
N ASN A 3 0.24 25.14 32.40
CA ASN A 3 0.83 24.91 31.09
C ASN A 3 -0.05 23.91 30.35
N PHE A 4 -0.80 24.38 29.34
CA PHE A 4 -1.50 23.53 28.40
C PHE A 4 -0.47 22.88 27.47
N THR A 5 -0.13 21.61 27.73
CA THR A 5 0.71 20.84 26.83
C THR A 5 -0.05 20.60 25.53
N LYS A 6 0.42 21.22 24.44
CA LYS A 6 -0.13 21.05 23.09
C LYS A 6 0.09 19.60 22.63
N MET A 7 -0.92 18.74 22.75
CA MET A 7 -0.94 17.47 22.01
C MET A 7 -1.16 17.77 20.52
N GLY A 8 -0.06 17.85 19.78
CA GLY A 8 -0.10 17.97 18.32
C GLY A 8 -0.69 16.70 17.71
N LEU A 9 -1.82 16.83 17.02
CA LEU A 9 -2.41 15.81 16.17
C LEU A 9 -1.41 15.48 15.05
N VAL A 10 -0.74 14.32 15.13
CA VAL A 10 0.06 13.81 14.00
C VAL A 10 -0.89 13.14 13.04
N VAL A 11 -1.32 13.89 12.03
CA VAL A 11 -2.04 13.32 10.88
C VAL A 11 -1.05 12.46 10.10
N ALA A 12 -1.23 11.14 10.11
CA ALA A 12 -0.56 10.26 9.19
C ALA A 12 -1.14 10.54 7.79
N LEU A 13 -0.41 11.32 6.99
CA LEU A 13 -0.80 11.60 5.62
C LEU A 13 -0.64 10.31 4.82
N PHE A 14 -1.76 9.65 4.51
CA PHE A 14 -1.77 8.54 3.55
C PHE A 14 -1.36 9.11 2.19
N LEU A 15 -0.17 8.75 1.68
CA LEU A 15 0.19 9.09 0.31
C LEU A 15 -0.59 8.13 -0.61
N THR A 16 -1.65 8.63 -1.21
CA THR A 16 -2.34 7.94 -2.31
C THR A 16 -1.81 8.53 -3.61
N THR A 17 -1.09 7.74 -4.40
CA THR A 17 -0.67 8.13 -5.74
C THR A 17 -1.64 7.52 -6.74
N ILE A 18 -2.33 8.37 -7.49
CA ILE A 18 -3.25 7.95 -8.55
C ILE A 18 -2.54 8.23 -9.87
N PHE A 19 -2.29 7.17 -10.63
CA PHE A 19 -1.77 7.28 -11.99
C PHE A 19 -2.81 6.71 -12.96
N THR A 20 -3.02 7.41 -14.07
CA THR A 20 -3.84 6.91 -15.17
C THR A 20 -2.91 6.61 -16.33
N TYR A 21 -3.04 5.41 -16.89
CA TYR A 21 -2.20 4.95 -17.98
C TYR A 21 -3.08 4.40 -19.09
N ALA A 22 -2.66 4.63 -20.33
CA ALA A 22 -3.21 3.95 -21.50
C ALA A 22 -2.28 2.78 -21.86
N ILE A 23 -2.84 1.59 -22.02
CA ILE A 23 -2.16 0.51 -22.75
C ILE A 23 -2.59 0.64 -24.21
N ASP A 24 -1.67 1.13 -25.05
CA ASP A 24 -1.82 1.16 -26.51
C ASP A 24 -3.07 1.87 -27.05
N GLY A 25 -3.49 2.96 -26.41
CA GLY A 25 -4.58 3.82 -26.91
C GLY A 25 -5.98 3.18 -26.93
N LYS A 26 -6.16 1.97 -26.37
CA LYS A 26 -7.44 1.29 -26.21
C LYS A 26 -7.73 1.07 -24.72
N GLY A 27 -8.33 2.08 -24.09
CA GLY A 27 -8.77 2.02 -22.70
C GLY A 27 -7.78 2.65 -21.72
N ASP A 28 -8.33 3.49 -20.84
CA ASP A 28 -7.62 4.03 -19.69
C ASP A 28 -7.81 3.06 -18.52
N TYR A 29 -6.72 2.54 -17.93
CA TYR A 29 -6.78 1.90 -16.62
C TYR A 29 -6.23 2.85 -15.57
N ILE A 30 -6.93 2.93 -14.43
CA ILE A 30 -6.60 3.85 -13.34
C ILE A 30 -5.93 3.06 -12.23
N LEU A 31 -4.60 3.15 -12.16
CA LEU A 31 -3.84 2.57 -11.08
C LEU A 31 -3.88 3.50 -9.86
N ASN A 32 -4.70 3.17 -8.87
CA ASN A 32 -4.77 3.89 -7.59
C ASN A 32 -3.99 3.16 -6.50
N ILE A 33 -2.73 3.52 -6.32
CA ILE A 33 -1.88 2.95 -5.28
C ILE A 33 -2.09 3.72 -3.98
N LYS A 34 -2.58 3.03 -2.95
CA LYS A 34 -2.72 3.60 -1.59
C LYS A 34 -1.73 2.96 -0.63
N THR A 35 -0.54 3.52 -0.48
CA THR A 35 0.44 3.04 0.51
C THR A 35 0.12 3.62 1.89
N GLY A 36 -0.59 2.85 2.73
CA GLY A 36 -0.97 3.24 4.08
C GLY A 36 -0.11 2.68 5.21
N ASN A 37 -0.73 2.50 6.39
CA ASN A 37 -0.14 2.19 7.70
C ASN A 37 0.51 0.78 7.85
N GLY A 38 0.78 0.12 6.73
CA GLY A 38 1.19 -1.27 6.67
C GLY A 38 0.94 -1.76 5.25
N LYS A 39 1.87 -1.49 4.34
CA LYS A 39 2.09 -2.21 3.09
C LYS A 39 0.82 -2.72 2.37
N VAL A 40 -0.24 -1.93 2.23
CA VAL A 40 -1.44 -2.35 1.48
C VAL A 40 -1.35 -1.72 0.10
N ILE A 41 -1.68 -2.49 -0.94
CA ILE A 41 -1.79 -2.02 -2.31
C ILE A 41 -3.25 -2.23 -2.72
N SER A 42 -3.90 -1.16 -3.15
CA SER A 42 -5.13 -1.27 -3.93
C SER A 42 -4.82 -0.95 -5.38
N PHE A 43 -5.57 -1.52 -6.32
CA PHE A 43 -5.52 -1.12 -7.72
C PHE A 43 -6.85 -1.45 -8.39
N THR A 44 -7.20 -0.65 -9.40
CA THR A 44 -8.37 -0.87 -10.24
C THR A 44 -7.91 -1.00 -11.69
N LEU A 45 -8.30 -2.08 -12.35
CA LEU A 45 -8.12 -2.23 -13.79
C LEU A 45 -9.47 -1.98 -14.43
N HIS A 46 -9.52 -1.03 -15.36
CA HIS A 46 -10.66 -0.84 -16.24
C HIS A 46 -10.22 -1.30 -17.62
N ASN A 47 -10.68 -2.46 -18.06
CA ASN A 47 -10.24 -3.07 -19.31
C ASN A 47 -11.40 -3.68 -20.08
N VAL A 48 -11.27 -3.63 -21.41
CA VAL A 48 -12.28 -4.16 -22.34
C VAL A 48 -11.98 -5.62 -22.68
N GLU A 49 -10.72 -6.05 -22.56
CA GLU A 49 -10.28 -7.40 -22.84
C GLU A 49 -9.75 -8.12 -21.57
N LYS A 50 -9.54 -9.43 -21.71
CA LYS A 50 -8.94 -10.24 -20.65
C LYS A 50 -7.48 -9.81 -20.44
N SER A 51 -7.12 -9.53 -19.20
CA SER A 51 -5.77 -9.10 -18.79
C SER A 51 -5.29 -9.97 -17.65
N VAL A 52 -3.99 -10.20 -17.58
CA VAL A 52 -3.30 -10.85 -16.47
C VAL A 52 -2.49 -9.80 -15.74
N PHE A 53 -2.58 -9.75 -14.42
CA PHE A 53 -1.79 -8.84 -13.61
C PHE A 53 -0.96 -9.61 -12.59
N SER A 54 0.29 -9.20 -12.46
CA SER A 54 1.27 -9.85 -11.58
C SER A 54 2.02 -8.80 -10.79
N ILE A 55 2.35 -9.11 -9.54
CA ILE A 55 3.20 -8.28 -8.68
C ILE A 55 4.49 -9.04 -8.45
N TYR A 56 5.61 -8.36 -8.65
CA TYR A 56 6.96 -8.86 -8.42
C TYR A 56 7.66 -8.03 -7.34
N ASP A 57 8.54 -8.68 -6.57
CA ASP A 57 9.45 -7.98 -5.65
C ASP A 57 10.67 -7.39 -6.39
N GLU A 58 11.58 -6.73 -5.65
CA GLU A 58 12.82 -6.13 -6.19
C GLU A 58 13.72 -7.14 -6.91
N ASN A 59 13.66 -8.42 -6.52
CA ASN A 59 14.44 -9.50 -7.12
C ASN A 59 13.68 -10.19 -8.26
N HIS A 60 12.55 -9.63 -8.69
CA HIS A 60 11.68 -10.16 -9.73
C HIS A 60 11.04 -11.53 -9.35
N ASN A 61 10.90 -11.83 -8.07
CA ASN A 61 10.14 -12.98 -7.60
C ASN A 61 8.65 -12.69 -7.63
N LEU A 62 7.85 -13.67 -8.05
CA LEU A 62 6.40 -13.53 -8.10
C LEU A 62 5.80 -13.46 -6.68
N VAL A 63 5.14 -12.35 -6.37
CA VAL A 63 4.44 -12.11 -5.10
C VAL A 63 2.95 -12.42 -5.22
N TYR A 64 2.34 -12.04 -6.35
CA TYR A 64 0.93 -12.24 -6.59
C TYR A 64 0.65 -12.32 -8.09
N THR A 65 -0.39 -13.08 -8.48
CA THR A 65 -0.93 -13.05 -9.84
C THR A 65 -2.45 -13.18 -9.83
N GLY A 66 -3.10 -12.54 -10.79
CA GLY A 66 -4.54 -12.62 -11.02
C GLY A 66 -4.89 -12.32 -12.48
N ALA A 67 -6.14 -12.54 -12.84
CA ALA A 67 -6.64 -12.26 -14.18
C ALA A 67 -8.00 -11.57 -14.13
N SER A 68 -8.26 -10.73 -15.14
CA SER A 68 -9.60 -10.23 -15.42
C SER A 68 -10.45 -11.27 -16.15
N ALA A 69 -11.75 -11.09 -16.08
CA ALA A 69 -12.71 -11.84 -16.88
C ALA A 69 -13.14 -10.96 -18.05
N THR A 70 -13.33 -11.56 -19.24
CA THR A 70 -13.65 -10.84 -20.48
C THR A 70 -14.97 -10.07 -20.40
N ASP A 71 -15.86 -10.44 -19.49
CA ASP A 71 -17.18 -9.85 -19.26
C ASP A 71 -17.19 -8.78 -18.15
N LYS A 72 -16.06 -8.48 -17.53
CA LYS A 72 -15.95 -7.47 -16.46
C LYS A 72 -15.21 -6.24 -16.95
N LEU A 73 -15.94 -5.12 -17.04
CA LEU A 73 -15.38 -3.81 -17.36
C LEU A 73 -14.37 -3.33 -16.30
N GLU A 74 -14.58 -3.68 -15.03
CA GLU A 74 -13.76 -3.18 -13.93
C GLU A 74 -13.40 -4.28 -12.93
N ILE A 75 -12.16 -4.26 -12.47
CA ILE A 75 -11.69 -5.11 -11.38
C ILE A 75 -10.89 -4.29 -10.39
N SER A 76 -11.39 -4.21 -9.17
CA SER A 76 -10.63 -3.70 -8.03
C SER A 76 -10.04 -4.84 -7.21
N LYS A 77 -8.75 -4.72 -6.85
CA LYS A 77 -8.08 -5.63 -5.92
C LYS A 77 -7.43 -4.83 -4.80
N THR A 78 -7.39 -5.43 -3.63
CA THR A 78 -6.64 -4.95 -2.48
C THR A 78 -5.81 -6.11 -1.95
N LEU A 79 -4.50 -5.89 -1.87
CA LEU A 79 -3.50 -6.86 -1.42
C LEU A 79 -2.77 -6.29 -0.20
N SER A 80 -2.57 -7.13 0.82
CA SER A 80 -1.66 -6.81 1.91
C SER A 80 -0.28 -7.39 1.61
N LEU A 81 0.73 -6.53 1.62
CA LEU A 81 2.14 -6.87 1.58
C LEU A 81 2.78 -6.84 2.98
N GLU A 82 2.00 -6.93 4.06
CA GLU A 82 2.55 -6.85 5.43
C GLU A 82 3.60 -7.93 5.72
N ALA A 83 3.44 -9.13 5.15
CA ALA A 83 4.37 -10.24 5.27
C ALA A 83 5.64 -10.09 4.40
N PHE A 84 5.67 -9.14 3.47
CA PHE A 84 6.77 -8.94 2.53
C PHE A 84 7.64 -7.76 2.97
N PRO A 85 8.94 -7.71 2.64
CA PRO A 85 9.84 -6.63 3.07
C PRO A 85 9.43 -5.26 2.51
N ALA A 86 9.96 -4.19 3.11
CA ALA A 86 9.88 -2.87 2.47
C ALA A 86 10.80 -2.87 1.25
N GLY A 87 10.42 -2.14 0.20
CA GLY A 87 11.12 -2.15 -1.08
C GLY A 87 10.23 -1.72 -2.23
N THR A 88 10.79 -1.74 -3.43
CA THR A 88 10.09 -1.44 -4.68
C THR A 88 9.51 -2.72 -5.28
N TYR A 89 8.21 -2.71 -5.52
CA TYR A 89 7.50 -3.80 -6.18
C TYR A 89 7.13 -3.36 -7.59
N THR A 90 6.98 -4.30 -8.51
CA THR A 90 6.55 -4.03 -9.88
C THR A 90 5.21 -4.68 -10.13
N LEU A 91 4.19 -3.88 -10.47
CA LEU A 91 2.94 -4.37 -11.03
C LEU A 91 3.09 -4.47 -12.55
N GLU A 92 2.99 -5.68 -13.08
CA GLU A 92 2.91 -5.94 -14.52
C GLU A 92 1.46 -6.24 -14.91
N VAL A 93 0.94 -5.54 -15.91
CA VAL A 93 -0.36 -5.82 -16.52
C VAL A 93 -0.13 -6.25 -17.95
N ASN A 94 -0.43 -7.50 -18.26
CA ASN A 94 -0.40 -8.08 -19.59
C ASN A 94 -1.82 -8.13 -20.16
N GLU A 95 -2.06 -7.40 -21.24
CA GLU A 95 -3.30 -7.43 -21.99
C GLU A 95 -2.99 -7.78 -23.44
N ASN A 96 -3.52 -8.92 -23.89
CA ASN A 96 -3.36 -9.38 -25.27
C ASN A 96 -1.89 -9.35 -25.78
N GLY A 97 -0.95 -9.72 -24.92
CA GLY A 97 0.49 -9.75 -25.22
C GLY A 97 1.24 -8.43 -25.01
N LYS A 98 0.55 -7.34 -24.67
CA LYS A 98 1.16 -6.04 -24.34
C LYS A 98 1.32 -5.92 -22.84
N VAL A 99 2.52 -5.56 -22.39
CA VAL A 99 2.86 -5.49 -20.96
C VAL A 99 3.10 -4.04 -20.55
N ALA A 100 2.34 -3.54 -19.59
CA ALA A 100 2.64 -2.32 -18.85
C ALA A 100 3.24 -2.66 -17.49
N LYS A 101 4.22 -1.87 -17.05
CA LYS A 101 4.92 -2.05 -15.76
C LYS A 101 4.85 -0.79 -14.93
N HIS A 102 4.55 -0.94 -13.64
CA HIS A 102 4.46 0.17 -12.68
C HIS A 102 5.19 -0.14 -11.40
N GLU A 103 6.03 0.79 -10.98
CA GLU A 103 6.75 0.69 -9.70
C GLU A 103 5.85 1.12 -8.53
N ILE A 104 5.95 0.36 -7.45
CA ILE A 104 5.20 0.55 -6.22
C ILE A 104 6.21 0.59 -5.08
N ALA A 105 6.50 1.80 -4.58
CA ALA A 105 7.39 1.98 -3.45
C ALA A 105 6.68 1.66 -2.13
N VAL A 106 7.08 0.58 -1.45
CA VAL A 106 6.53 0.13 -0.17
C VAL A 106 7.47 0.52 0.96
N SER A 107 7.04 1.47 1.79
CA SER A 107 7.81 1.91 2.96
C SER A 107 7.70 0.94 4.12
N ALA A 108 8.77 0.87 4.93
CA ALA A 108 8.74 0.15 6.19
C ALA A 108 7.72 0.76 7.15
N LYS A 109 6.98 -0.10 7.88
CA LYS A 109 6.12 0.35 8.97
C LYS A 109 7.01 1.05 10.00
N LYS A 110 6.80 2.35 10.22
CA LYS A 110 7.40 3.02 11.38
C LYS A 110 6.74 2.42 12.62
N SER A 111 7.42 1.46 13.26
CA SER A 111 7.03 1.02 14.60
C SER A 111 7.15 2.23 15.51
N LYS A 112 6.02 2.79 15.94
CA LYS A 112 6.02 3.73 17.04
C LYS A 112 6.30 2.90 18.27
N THR A 113 7.57 2.76 18.64
CA THR A 113 7.95 2.25 19.96
C THR A 113 7.32 3.20 20.96
N ILE A 114 6.17 2.82 21.52
CA ILE A 114 5.64 3.45 22.72
C ILE A 114 6.66 3.09 23.78
N LYS A 115 7.49 4.06 24.19
CA LYS A 115 8.22 3.92 25.44
C LYS A 115 7.15 3.85 26.52
N LEU A 116 6.92 2.67 27.09
CA LEU A 116 6.14 2.55 28.30
C LEU A 116 6.91 3.36 29.35
N ASP A 117 6.31 4.43 29.85
CA ASP A 117 6.88 5.19 30.94
C ASP A 117 6.83 4.31 32.20
N GLU A 118 7.96 3.68 32.53
CA GLU A 118 8.10 2.83 33.72
C GLU A 118 7.93 3.62 35.04
N SER A 119 7.89 4.96 35.00
CA SER A 119 7.70 5.79 36.20
C SER A 119 6.29 5.68 36.81
N VAL A 120 5.32 5.09 36.10
CA VAL A 120 3.95 4.90 36.60
C VAL A 120 3.81 3.68 37.53
N ASN A 121 4.84 2.82 37.62
CA ASN A 121 4.80 1.61 38.48
C ASN A 121 5.52 1.78 39.83
N GLU A 122 5.74 3.01 40.29
CA GLU A 122 6.20 3.22 41.66
C GLU A 122 5.01 3.13 42.63
N SER A 123 4.98 2.06 43.43
CA SER A 123 4.05 1.95 44.55
C SER A 123 4.27 3.12 45.51
N PRO A 124 3.22 3.86 45.92
CA PRO A 124 3.37 4.93 46.89
C PRO A 124 3.80 4.31 48.23
N GLY A 125 5.09 4.47 48.56
CA GLY A 125 5.62 4.07 49.85
C GLY A 125 4.91 4.85 50.95
N PHE A 126 4.08 4.15 51.73
CA PHE A 126 3.49 4.72 52.94
C PHE A 126 4.63 5.09 53.90
N ARG A 127 4.88 6.40 54.03
CA ARG A 127 5.74 6.94 55.08
C ARG A 127 5.01 6.75 56.42
N ARG A 128 5.70 6.12 57.36
CA ARG A 128 5.24 5.85 58.73
C ARG A 128 5.03 7.13 59.53
#